data_AF-A0A4R6QGH1-F1
#
_entry.id   AF-A0A4R6QGH1-F1
#
_cell.length_a   1.000
_cell.length_b   1.000
_cell.length_c   1.000
_cell.angle_alpha   90.00
_cell.angle_beta   90.00
_cell.angle_gamma   90.00
#
_symmetry.space_group_name_H-M   'P 1'
#
loop_
_entity.id
_entity.type
_entity.pdbx_description
1 polymer ?
#
loop_
_entity_poly.entity_id
_entity_poly.type
_entity_poly.pdbx_seq_one_letter_code
_entity_poly.pdbx_strand_id
1 'polypeptide(L)' 'MLKNLFILFICSLSFSQTHTITGVVSDSLNNPLESANIIALPKSENAQLKFAIAETLVVDF' A
#
# COMPACT_ATOMS: atom_id res chain seq x y z
N MET A 1 34.08 2.21 18.82
CA MET A 1 32.91 1.31 18.83
C MET A 1 31.58 2.04 18.66
N LEU A 2 31.32 3.13 19.38
CA LEU A 2 30.02 3.84 19.34
C LEU A 2 29.58 4.34 17.94
N LYS A 3 30.54 4.78 17.11
CA LYS A 3 30.29 5.23 15.73
C LYS A 3 29.65 4.16 14.86
N ASN A 4 30.07 2.90 15.01
CA ASN A 4 29.56 1.79 14.21
C ASN A 4 28.15 1.37 14.67
N LEU A 5 27.88 1.49 15.98
CA LEU A 5 26.57 1.22 16.54
C LEU A 5 25.53 2.28 16.10
N PHE A 6 25.95 3.53 16.01
CA PHE A 6 25.11 4.63 15.51
C PHE A 6 24.71 4.43 14.05
N ILE A 7 25.62 3.96 13.20
CA ILE A 7 25.34 3.64 11.79
C ILE A 7 24.31 2.49 11.69
N LEU A 8 24.46 1.44 12.50
CA LEU A 8 23.52 0.32 12.54
C LEU A 8 22.10 0.76 12.95
N PHE A 9 22.01 1.69 13.91
CA PHE A 9 20.74 2.26 14.37
C PHE A 9 20.03 3.03 13.26
N ILE A 10 20.75 3.84 12.48
CA ILE A 10 20.16 4.59 11.37
C ILE A 10 19.61 3.65 10.28
N CYS A 11 20.32 2.56 9.96
CA CYS A 11 19.87 1.59 8.96
C CYS A 11 18.57 0.86 9.34
N SER A 12 18.28 0.72 10.64
CA SER A 12 17.04 0.06 11.12
C SER A 12 15.79 0.90 10.89
N LEU A 13 15.92 2.21 10.66
CA LEU A 13 14.80 3.12 10.43
C LEU A 13 14.31 3.12 8.97
N SER A 14 14.98 2.41 8.06
CA SER A 14 14.72 2.49 6.61
C SER A 14 13.67 1.50 6.07
N PHE A 15 13.00 0.72 6.92
CA PHE A 15 12.23 -0.47 6.48
C PHE A 15 10.69 -0.39 6.57
N SER A 16 10.08 0.78 6.66
CA SER A 16 8.60 0.88 6.60
C SER A 16 8.17 1.62 5.32
N GLN A 17 8.18 0.92 4.18
CA GLN A 17 7.69 1.46 2.91
C GLN A 17 6.24 1.00 2.67
N THR A 18 5.28 1.80 3.14
CA THR A 18 3.88 1.65 2.74
C THR A 18 3.71 2.25 1.35
N HIS A 19 3.14 1.48 0.42
CA HIS A 19 2.85 1.96 -0.92
C HIS A 19 1.34 2.19 -1.09
N THR A 20 0.96 3.44 -1.32
CA THR A 20 -0.44 3.79 -1.58
C THR A 20 -0.73 3.70 -3.07
N ILE A 21 -1.76 2.92 -3.44
CA ILE A 21 -2.27 2.90 -4.81
C ILE A 21 -3.52 3.78 -4.83
N THR A 22 -3.49 4.83 -5.65
CA THR A 22 -4.60 5.78 -5.84
C THR A 22 -5.06 5.78 -7.28
N GLY A 23 -6.35 6.06 -7.48
CA GLY A 23 -6.96 6.11 -8.81
C GLY A 23 -8.48 6.20 -8.73
N VAL A 24 -9.12 6.40 -9.87
CA VAL A 24 -10.58 6.46 -10.01
C VAL A 24 -11.02 5.24 -10.81
N VAL A 25 -12.01 4.51 -10.29
CA VAL A 25 -12.65 3.41 -11.03
C VAL A 25 -13.77 4.03 -11.87
N SER A 26 -13.73 3.86 -13.18
CA SER A 26 -14.71 4.43 -14.11
C SER A 26 -15.30 3.37 -15.05
N ASP A 27 -16.49 3.65 -15.59
CA ASP A 27 -17.12 2.83 -16.64
C ASP A 27 -16.49 3.07 -18.03
N SER A 28 -17.02 2.39 -19.07
CA SER A 28 -16.56 2.54 -20.45
C SER A 28 -16.80 3.93 -21.07
N LEU A 29 -17.59 4.77 -20.42
CA LEU A 29 -17.89 6.15 -20.81
C LEU A 29 -17.10 7.17 -19.97
N ASN A 30 -16.20 6.71 -19.09
CA ASN A 30 -15.42 7.49 -18.13
C ASN A 30 -16.20 8.09 -16.96
N ASN A 31 -17.42 7.62 -16.67
CA ASN A 31 -18.13 8.06 -15.47
C ASN A 31 -17.51 7.41 -14.22
N PRO A 32 -17.19 8.17 -13.16
CA PRO A 32 -16.62 7.62 -11.93
C PRO A 32 -17.65 6.76 -11.18
N LEU A 33 -17.19 5.65 -10.62
CA LEU A 33 -18.00 4.70 -9.85
C LEU A 33 -17.76 4.92 -8.35
N GLU A 34 -18.52 5.84 -7.74
CA GLU A 34 -18.40 6.26 -6.33
C GLU A 34 -18.62 5.15 -5.29
N SER A 35 -19.22 4.02 -5.68
CA SER A 35 -19.50 2.90 -4.77
C SER A 35 -18.89 1.58 -5.24
N ALA A 36 -17.79 1.65 -5.99
CA ALA A 36 -17.06 0.45 -6.39
C ALA A 36 -16.38 -0.19 -5.17
N ASN A 37 -16.56 -1.52 -5.03
CA ASN A 37 -15.81 -2.32 -4.07
C ASN A 37 -14.48 -2.75 -4.69
N ILE A 38 -13.38 -2.45 -4.00
CA ILE A 38 -12.03 -2.78 -4.43
C ILE A 38 -11.47 -3.85 -3.49
N ILE A 39 -10.99 -4.95 -4.05
CA ILE A 39 -10.34 -6.04 -3.33
C ILE A 39 -8.93 -6.20 -3.91
N ALA A 40 -7.89 -6.02 -3.09
CA ALA A 40 -6.53 -6.35 -3.48
C ALA A 40 -6.10 -7.69 -2.87
N LEU A 41 -5.82 -8.63 -3.77
CA LEU A 41 -5.17 -9.89 -3.46
C LEU A 41 -3.65 -9.70 -3.52
N PRO A 42 -2.93 -9.85 -2.42
CA PRO A 42 -1.48 -9.75 -2.46
C PRO A 42 -0.87 -10.93 -3.21
N LYS A 43 0.24 -10.69 -3.90
CA LYS A 43 1.01 -11.73 -4.61
C LYS A 43 1.76 -12.66 -3.64
N SER A 44 2.07 -12.18 -2.44
CA SER A 44 2.70 -12.96 -1.38
C SER A 44 1.68 -13.84 -0.67
N GLU A 45 1.98 -15.12 -0.47
CA GLU A 45 1.07 -16.10 0.16
C GLU A 45 0.77 -15.78 1.64
N ASN A 46 1.60 -14.98 2.30
CA ASN A 46 1.46 -14.63 3.72
C ASN A 46 0.90 -13.22 3.97
N ALA A 47 0.52 -12.50 2.92
CA ALA A 47 0.00 -11.15 3.06
C ALA A 47 -1.54 -11.15 3.15
N GLN A 48 -2.08 -10.16 3.87
CA GLN A 48 -3.52 -10.07 4.12
C GLN A 48 -4.25 -9.45 2.92
N LEU A 49 -5.47 -9.96 2.66
CA LEU A 49 -6.40 -9.34 1.74
C LEU A 49 -6.76 -7.93 2.22
N LYS A 50 -6.82 -6.97 1.29
CA LYS A 50 -7.21 -5.60 1.59
C LYS A 50 -8.46 -5.20 0.82
N PHE A 51 -9.32 -4.43 1.48
CA PHE A 51 -10.62 -4.01 0.98
C PHE A 51 -10.79 -2.51 1.13
N ALA A 52 -11.33 -1.85 0.10
CA ALA A 52 -11.75 -0.45 0.17
C ALA A 52 -13.04 -0.25 -0.62
N ILE A 53 -13.85 0.71 -0.18
CA ILE A 53 -14.98 1.25 -0.93
C ILE A 53 -14.49 2.57 -1.51
N ALA A 54 -14.57 2.72 -2.83
CA ALA A 54 -13.91 3.73 -3.67
C ALA A 54 -13.39 5.01 -2.97
N GLU A 55 -12.06 5.22 -3.03
CA GLU A 55 -11.34 6.51 -3.02
C GLU A 55 -9.83 6.24 -2.93
N THR A 56 -9.40 5.33 -2.06
CA THR A 56 -7.98 4.97 -1.87
C THR A 56 -7.83 3.59 -1.23
N LEU A 57 -6.90 2.78 -1.76
CA LEU A 57 -6.49 1.53 -1.14
C LEU A 57 -5.02 1.61 -0.74
N VAL A 58 -4.74 1.52 0.55
CA VAL A 58 -3.38 1.47 1.09
C VAL A 58 -2.92 0.01 1.09
N VAL A 59 -1.92 -0.33 0.28
CA VAL A 59 -1.38 -1.70 0.20
C VAL A 59 -0.04 -1.77 0.92
N ASP A 60 0.08 -2.73 1.83
CA ASP A 60 1.34 -3.03 2.50
C ASP A 60 1.90 -4.20 1.69
N PHE A 61 3.05 -3.99 1.06
CA PHE A 61 3.74 -5.03 0.29
C PHE A 61 4.91 -5.60 1.07
#